data_AF-A0A7S2CT98-F1
#
_entry.id   AF-A0A7S2CT98-F1
#
_cell.length_a   1.000
_cell.length_b   1.000
_cell.length_c   1.000
_cell.angle_alpha   90.00
_cell.angle_beta   90.00
_cell.angle_gamma   90.00
#
_symmetry.space_group_name_H-M   'P 1'
#
loop_
_entity.id
_entity.type
_entity.pdbx_description
1 polymer ?
#
loop_
_entity_poly.entity_id
_entity_poly.type
_entity_poly.pdbx_seq_one_letter_code
_entity_poly.pdbx_strand_id
1 'polypeptide(L)'
;MSFFEERMGMTTDQLRKVCVTTPAVLGYSLEKNLEPTLEFLEDRLRLTADQLLKVVVTTSPVLGLSVKNNLESKLQFLEDRLALSPVELKRIVVARPPVL
;
A
#
# COMPACT_ATOMS: atom_id res chain seq x y z
N MET A 1 8.81 18.79 5.04
CA MET A 1 9.36 17.55 4.47
C MET A 1 8.39 17.10 3.39
N SER A 2 8.64 16.02 2.65
CA SER A 2 7.63 15.47 1.75
C SER A 2 6.53 14.75 2.54
N PHE A 3 5.34 14.63 1.95
CA PHE A 3 4.22 13.89 2.56
C PHE A 3 4.63 12.48 3.03
N PHE A 4 5.36 11.72 2.21
CA PHE A 4 5.78 10.34 2.57
C PHE A 4 6.82 10.29 3.69
N GLU A 5 7.70 11.30 3.79
CA GLU A 5 8.63 11.44 4.91
C GLU A 5 7.86 11.66 6.22
N GLU A 6 6.88 12.57 6.20
CA GLU A 6 6.09 12.92 7.39
C GLU A 6 5.11 11.82 7.80
N ARG A 7 4.47 11.15 6.83
CA ARG A 7 3.40 10.16 7.08
C ARG A 7 3.91 8.80 7.55
N MET A 8 5.10 8.39 7.08
CA MET A 8 5.56 7.01 7.23
C MET A 8 7.08 6.87 7.33
N GLY A 9 7.79 7.98 7.61
CA GLY A 9 9.24 7.97 7.84
C GLY A 9 10.04 7.53 6.63
N MET A 10 9.49 7.71 5.41
CA MET A 10 10.15 7.28 4.18
C MET A 10 11.45 8.07 3.98
N THR A 11 12.56 7.38 3.71
CA THR A 11 13.83 8.05 3.38
C THR A 11 13.81 8.62 1.96
N THR A 12 14.69 9.58 1.68
CA THR A 12 14.83 10.17 0.34
C THR A 12 15.15 9.13 -0.75
N ASP A 13 15.93 8.08 -0.44
CA ASP A 13 16.24 7.01 -1.40
C ASP A 13 15.03 6.12 -1.68
N GLN A 14 14.21 5.82 -0.66
CA GLN A 14 12.95 5.11 -0.84
C GLN A 14 11.96 5.94 -1.65
N LEU A 15 11.86 7.24 -1.37
CA LEU A 15 11.02 8.16 -2.14
C LEU A 15 11.46 8.23 -3.61
N ARG A 16 12.77 8.35 -3.86
CA ARG A 16 13.34 8.29 -5.21
C ARG A 16 12.94 7.00 -5.91
N LYS A 17 13.07 5.86 -5.24
CA LYS A 17 12.68 4.55 -5.81
C LYS A 17 11.19 4.53 -6.17
N VAL A 18 10.31 5.01 -5.30
CA VAL A 18 8.85 5.09 -5.55
C VAL A 18 8.57 5.97 -6.77
N CYS A 19 9.16 7.16 -6.84
CA CYS A 19 8.96 8.09 -7.97
C CYS A 19 9.49 7.54 -9.30
N VAL A 20 10.60 6.82 -9.30
CA VAL A 20 11.16 6.21 -10.53
C VAL A 20 10.33 5.01 -10.98
N THR A 21 9.87 4.18 -10.03
CA THR A 21 9.09 2.97 -10.33
C THR A 21 7.64 3.29 -10.70
N THR A 22 7.08 4.36 -10.12
CA THR A 22 5.70 4.79 -10.36
C THR A 22 5.66 6.32 -10.50
N PRO A 23 6.09 6.88 -11.64
CA PRO A 23 6.13 8.34 -11.84
C PRO A 23 4.77 9.03 -11.68
N ALA A 24 3.68 8.30 -11.94
CA ALA A 24 2.31 8.79 -11.78
C ALA A 24 1.98 9.24 -10.35
N VAL A 25 2.73 8.77 -9.33
CA VAL A 25 2.54 9.15 -7.92
C VAL A 25 2.65 10.66 -7.71
N LEU A 26 3.43 11.37 -8.54
CA LEU A 26 3.61 12.81 -8.46
C LEU A 26 2.35 13.60 -8.89
N GLY A 27 1.43 12.96 -9.61
CA GLY A 27 0.17 13.54 -10.05
C GLY A 27 -1.04 13.16 -9.18
N TYR A 28 -0.86 12.30 -8.17
CA TYR A 28 -1.96 11.87 -7.30
C TYR A 28 -2.26 12.92 -6.24
N SER A 29 -3.55 13.13 -5.96
CA SER A 29 -3.97 14.00 -4.85
C SER A 29 -3.69 13.33 -3.52
N LEU A 30 -3.16 14.09 -2.57
CA LEU A 30 -2.92 13.61 -1.21
C LEU A 30 -4.23 13.16 -0.55
N GLU A 31 -5.27 14.00 -0.63
CA GLU A 31 -6.53 13.84 0.08
C GLU A 31 -7.50 12.89 -0.62
N LYS A 32 -7.41 12.77 -1.95
CA LYS A 32 -8.36 11.96 -2.75
C LYS A 32 -7.80 10.61 -3.17
N ASN A 33 -6.47 10.43 -3.13
CA ASN A 33 -5.83 9.20 -3.61
C ASN A 33 -4.86 8.62 -2.58
N LEU A 34 -3.81 9.35 -2.21
CA LEU A 34 -2.70 8.79 -1.45
C LEU A 34 -3.10 8.44 -0.01
N GLU A 35 -3.58 9.41 0.77
CA GLU A 35 -3.98 9.16 2.16
C GLU A 35 -5.10 8.10 2.26
N PRO A 36 -6.21 8.17 1.48
CA PRO A 36 -7.24 7.13 1.56
C PRO A 36 -6.74 5.73 1.22
N THR A 37 -5.75 5.61 0.33
CA THR A 37 -5.16 4.30 -0.02
C THR A 37 -4.28 3.77 1.11
N LEU A 38 -3.48 4.64 1.74
CA LEU A 38 -2.63 4.27 2.87
C LEU A 38 -3.47 3.87 4.10
N GLU A 39 -4.47 4.69 4.46
CA GLU A 39 -5.40 4.40 5.56
C GLU A 39 -6.12 3.08 5.33
N PHE A 40 -6.63 2.86 4.12
CA PHE A 40 -7.29 1.61 3.77
C PHE A 40 -6.39 0.39 4.00
N LEU A 41 -5.14 0.41 3.52
CA LEU A 41 -4.22 -0.71 3.68
C LEU A 41 -3.83 -0.93 5.14
N GLU A 42 -3.59 0.14 5.89
CA GLU A 42 -3.33 0.07 7.33
C GLU A 42 -4.50 -0.54 8.08
N ASP A 43 -5.72 -0.08 7.84
CA ASP A 43 -6.90 -0.55 8.55
C ASP A 43 -7.30 -1.96 8.16
N ARG A 44 -7.36 -2.24 6.84
CA ARG A 44 -7.83 -3.53 6.32
C ARG A 44 -6.92 -4.69 6.70
N LEU A 45 -5.62 -4.43 6.81
CA LEU A 45 -4.61 -5.44 7.11
C LEU A 45 -3.95 -5.26 8.49
N ARG A 46 -4.38 -4.26 9.27
CA ARG A 46 -3.78 -3.89 10.58
C ARG A 46 -2.27 -3.75 10.49
N LEU A 47 -1.77 -3.02 9.48
CA LEU A 47 -0.34 -2.83 9.27
C LEU A 47 0.22 -1.84 10.30
N THR A 48 1.45 -2.11 10.74
CA THR A 48 2.27 -1.07 11.38
C THR A 48 2.84 -0.13 10.32
N ALA A 49 3.32 1.06 10.73
CA ALA A 49 3.95 2.02 9.81
C ALA A 49 5.11 1.37 9.01
N ASP A 50 5.95 0.56 9.65
CA ASP A 50 7.06 -0.14 8.97
C ASP A 50 6.56 -1.17 7.95
N GLN A 51 5.46 -1.87 8.26
CA GLN A 51 4.85 -2.83 7.34
C GLN A 51 4.20 -2.13 6.14
N LEU A 52 3.51 -1.01 6.37
CA LEU A 52 2.97 -0.18 5.30
C LEU A 52 4.10 0.36 4.42
N LEU A 53 5.17 0.90 5.02
CA LEU A 53 6.36 1.37 4.32
C LEU A 53 6.97 0.28 3.44
N LYS A 54 7.13 -0.93 3.98
CA LYS A 54 7.61 -2.08 3.21
C LYS A 54 6.71 -2.37 2.01
N VAL A 55 5.38 -2.39 2.19
CA VAL A 55 4.42 -2.67 1.10
C VAL A 55 4.52 -1.61 0.00
N VAL A 56 4.47 -0.33 0.38
CA VAL A 56 4.51 0.81 -0.56
C VAL A 56 5.83 0.87 -1.33
N VAL A 57 6.98 0.69 -0.67
CA VAL A 57 8.29 0.76 -1.32
C VAL A 57 8.56 -0.47 -2.21
N THR A 58 7.96 -1.61 -1.89
CA THR A 58 8.11 -2.85 -2.69
C THR A 58 7.18 -2.87 -3.89
N THR A 59 5.94 -2.38 -3.72
CA THR A 59 4.89 -2.36 -4.76
C THR A 59 4.30 -0.95 -4.86
N SER A 60 5.09 0.02 -5.32
CA SER A 60 4.64 1.41 -5.45
C SER A 60 3.40 1.64 -6.33
N PRO A 61 3.09 0.81 -7.36
CA PRO A 61 1.84 0.95 -8.10
C PRO A 61 0.57 0.81 -7.26
N VAL A 62 0.65 0.21 -6.06
CA VAL A 62 -0.50 0.07 -5.15
C VAL A 62 -1.14 1.42 -4.81
N LEU A 63 -0.36 2.50 -4.77
CA LEU A 63 -0.81 3.86 -4.47
C LEU A 63 -1.74 4.45 -5.54
N GLY A 64 -1.73 3.87 -6.75
CA GLY A 64 -2.60 4.29 -7.85
C GLY A 64 -3.87 3.45 -7.99
N LEU A 65 -4.03 2.40 -7.18
CA LEU A 65 -5.18 1.51 -7.25
C LEU A 65 -6.38 2.13 -6.52
N SER A 66 -7.57 1.98 -7.10
CA SER A 66 -8.81 2.39 -6.44
C SER A 66 -9.08 1.48 -5.25
N VAL A 67 -9.31 2.06 -4.06
CA VAL A 67 -9.73 1.30 -2.88
C VAL A 67 -10.99 0.49 -3.16
N LYS A 68 -12.07 1.16 -3.59
CA LYS A 68 -13.38 0.54 -3.81
C LYS A 68 -13.43 -0.40 -5.01
N ASN A 69 -12.80 -0.02 -6.12
CA ASN A 69 -12.93 -0.76 -7.38
C ASN A 69 -11.78 -1.76 -7.62
N ASN A 70 -10.80 -1.84 -6.72
CA ASN A 70 -9.66 -2.73 -6.91
C ASN A 70 -9.19 -3.38 -5.59
N LEU A 71 -8.66 -2.59 -4.64
CA LEU A 71 -7.96 -3.15 -3.49
C LEU A 71 -8.87 -4.00 -2.60
N GLU A 72 -10.08 -3.54 -2.30
CA GLU A 72 -11.04 -4.31 -1.50
C GLU A 72 -11.37 -5.64 -2.16
N SER A 73 -11.79 -5.61 -3.44
CA SER A 73 -12.13 -6.83 -4.18
C SER A 73 -10.95 -7.79 -4.31
N LYS A 74 -9.72 -7.28 -4.44
CA LYS A 74 -8.51 -8.09 -4.54
C LYS A 74 -8.20 -8.79 -3.21
N LEU A 75 -8.27 -8.07 -2.10
CA LEU A 75 -8.04 -8.64 -0.76
C LEU A 75 -9.13 -9.65 -0.42
N GLN A 76 -10.39 -9.34 -0.70
CA GLN A 76 -11.51 -10.27 -0.52
C GLN A 76 -11.33 -11.55 -1.35
N PHE A 77 -10.93 -11.41 -2.62
CA PHE A 77 -10.66 -12.57 -3.46
C PHE A 77 -9.56 -13.46 -2.88
N LEU A 78 -8.48 -12.89 -2.34
CA LEU A 78 -7.40 -13.68 -1.73
C LEU A 78 -7.88 -14.42 -0.48
N GLU A 79 -8.68 -13.77 0.37
CA GLU A 79 -9.28 -14.41 1.55
C GLU A 79 -10.20 -15.57 1.15
N ASP A 80 -11.14 -15.33 0.23
CA ASP A 80 -12.13 -16.32 -0.18
C ASP A 80 -11.47 -17.49 -0.93
N ARG A 81 -10.59 -17.18 -1.88
CA ARG A 81 -9.99 -18.19 -2.76
C ARG A 81 -9.03 -19.12 -2.03
N LEU A 82 -8.35 -18.61 -1.01
CA LEU A 82 -7.33 -19.34 -0.25
C LEU A 82 -7.79 -19.68 1.17
N ALA A 83 -9.04 -19.35 1.55
CA ALA A 83 -9.61 -19.53 2.88
C ALA A 83 -8.71 -18.95 4.00
N LEU A 84 -8.21 -17.72 3.79
CA LEU A 84 -7.27 -17.08 4.72
C LEU A 84 -8.01 -16.44 5.88
N SER A 85 -7.47 -16.61 7.09
CA SER A 85 -7.79 -15.70 8.19
C SER A 85 -7.21 -14.29 7.95
N PRO A 86 -7.73 -13.24 8.61
CA PRO A 86 -7.18 -11.89 8.50
C PRO A 86 -5.68 -11.80 8.81
N VAL A 87 -5.20 -12.62 9.76
CA VAL A 87 -3.78 -12.71 10.13
C VAL A 87 -2.95 -13.31 9.00
N GLU A 88 -3.45 -14.33 8.31
CA GLU A 88 -2.77 -14.97 7.19
C GLU A 88 -2.75 -14.09 5.94
N LEU A 89 -3.86 -13.37 5.65
CA LEU A 89 -3.90 -12.37 4.59
C LEU A 89 -2.82 -11.31 4.82
N LYS A 90 -2.80 -10.69 6.02
CA LYS A 90 -1.75 -9.74 6.41
C LYS A 90 -0.36 -10.32 6.19
N ARG A 91 -0.11 -11.55 6.67
CA ARG A 91 1.18 -12.23 6.56
C ARG A 91 1.61 -12.37 5.10
N ILE A 92 0.71 -12.79 4.21
CA ILE A 92 1.01 -12.97 2.79
C ILE A 92 1.29 -11.62 2.12
N VAL A 93 0.47 -10.59 2.38
CA VAL A 93 0.68 -9.25 1.82
C VAL A 93 2.03 -8.67 2.26
N VAL A 94 2.39 -8.78 3.54
CA VAL A 94 3.66 -8.26 4.05
C VAL A 94 4.87 -9.09 3.58
N ALA A 95 4.70 -10.42 3.43
CA ALA A 95 5.75 -11.30 2.95
C ALA A 95 6.00 -11.15 1.44
N ARG A 96 4.93 -10.92 0.66
CA ARG A 96 4.98 -10.77 -0.80
C ARG A 96 4.08 -9.60 -1.24
N PRO A 97 4.51 -8.34 -1.05
CA PRO A 97 3.73 -7.17 -1.46
C PRO A 97 3.26 -7.16 -2.92
N PRO A 98 3.96 -7.76 -3.90
CA PRO A 98 3.47 -7.85 -5.28
C PRO A 98 2.22 -8.73 -5.49
N VAL A 99 1.64 -9.30 -4.42
CA VAL A 99 0.32 -9.94 -4.48
C VAL A 99 -0.82 -8.92 -4.63
N LEU A 100 -0.56 -7.65 -4.27
CA LEU A 100 -1.45 -6.51 -4.47
C LEU A 100 -1.34 -5.95 -5.89
#